data_AF-A0A4Q6FXP3-F1
#
_entry.id   AF-A0A4Q6FXP3-F1
#
_cell.length_a   1.000
_cell.length_b   1.000
_cell.length_c   1.000
_cell.angle_alpha   90.00
_cell.angle_beta   90.00
_cell.angle_gamma   90.00
#
_symmetry.space_group_name_H-M   'P 1'
#
loop_
_entity.id
_entity.type
_entity.pdbx_description
1 polymer ?
#
loop_
_entity_poly.entity_id
_entity_poly.type
_entity_poly.pdbx_seq_one_letter_code
_entity_poly.pdbx_strand_id
1 'polypeptide(L)'
;MSNDYEWRTGRHCVFKNHIHLVFVTKYRRGVFTDAMLERVKEVFIETMKQMDGELLEFGGEDDHVHLLVACHPKTAVSNLVGKLKGKSSYVLRQEFWPQIKKKLWGEHFWSPSYCVVSCGGAPLEIIRTYVENQRKPSEKNQVEQSKRFANAKRGVDKTWIRETILISQI
;
A
#
# COMPACT_ATOMS: atom_id res chain seq x y z
N MET A 1 20.77 -1.96 6.53
CA MET A 1 20.27 -2.04 5.15
C MET A 1 19.25 -0.93 4.99
N SER A 2 19.61 0.12 4.25
CA SER A 2 18.75 1.29 4.06
C SER A 2 17.63 0.94 3.08
N ASN A 3 16.54 0.38 3.61
CA ASN A 3 15.38 -0.05 2.82
C ASN A 3 14.38 1.11 2.67
N ASP A 4 14.86 2.23 2.13
CA ASP A 4 13.99 3.38 1.85
C ASP A 4 13.13 3.06 0.65
N TYR A 5 11.89 2.62 0.90
CA TYR A 5 10.87 2.43 -0.13
C TYR A 5 10.75 3.71 -0.99
N GLU A 6 11.05 3.59 -2.29
CA GLU A 6 11.18 4.73 -3.21
C GLU A 6 9.84 5.40 -3.54
N TRP A 7 9.90 6.66 -3.95
CA TRP A 7 8.73 7.41 -4.42
C TRP A 7 8.25 6.89 -5.78
N ARG A 8 6.94 6.63 -5.90
CA ARG A 8 6.30 6.17 -7.15
C ARG A 8 5.60 7.34 -7.84
N THR A 9 5.53 7.30 -9.17
CA THR A 9 4.87 8.36 -9.97
C THR A 9 3.78 7.79 -10.85
N GLY A 10 2.62 8.45 -10.91
CA GLY A 10 1.58 8.28 -11.91
C GLY A 10 1.51 9.49 -12.85
N ARG A 11 0.54 9.48 -13.79
CA ARG A 11 0.37 10.55 -14.78
C ARG A 11 0.20 11.95 -14.16
N HIS A 12 -0.47 12.01 -13.01
CA HIS A 12 -0.81 13.26 -12.31
C HIS A 12 -0.50 13.21 -10.80
N CYS A 13 0.30 12.25 -10.34
CA CYS A 13 0.63 12.13 -8.92
C CYS A 13 2.03 11.57 -8.70
N VAL A 14 2.63 11.94 -7.57
CA VAL A 14 3.82 11.31 -7.01
C VAL A 14 3.43 10.88 -5.60
N PHE A 15 3.67 9.64 -5.23
CA PHE A 15 3.12 9.07 -4.01
C PHE A 15 4.08 8.07 -3.36
N LYS A 16 4.00 8.02 -2.02
CA LYS A 16 4.62 7.02 -1.16
C LYS A 16 3.53 6.50 -0.23
N ASN A 17 2.73 5.58 -0.74
CA ASN A 17 1.51 5.11 -0.08
C ASN A 17 1.70 3.65 0.36
N HIS A 18 2.28 3.48 1.55
CA HIS A 18 2.43 2.17 2.16
C HIS A 18 1.36 1.94 3.20
N ILE A 19 0.86 0.72 3.25
CA ILE A 19 -0.24 0.35 4.13
C ILE A 19 0.10 -1.00 4.75
N HIS A 20 0.05 -1.06 6.08
CA HIS A 20 0.06 -2.31 6.80
C HIS A 20 -1.37 -2.82 6.99
N LEU A 21 -1.62 -4.05 6.56
CA LEU A 21 -2.91 -4.71 6.66
C LEU A 21 -2.78 -5.97 7.53
N VAL A 22 -3.78 -6.20 8.38
CA VAL A 22 -3.88 -7.44 9.15
C VAL A 22 -5.21 -8.11 8.86
N PHE A 23 -5.16 -9.36 8.42
CA PHE A 23 -6.34 -10.20 8.20
C PHE A 23 -6.34 -11.36 9.18
N VAL A 24 -7.50 -11.59 9.80
CA VAL A 24 -7.69 -12.65 10.78
C VAL A 24 -8.68 -13.66 10.23
N THR A 25 -8.39 -14.94 10.42
CA THR A 25 -9.26 -16.06 10.05
C THR A 25 -10.54 -16.02 10.87
N LYS A 26 -11.63 -16.54 10.29
CA LYS A 26 -12.91 -16.61 11.01
C LYS A 26 -12.72 -17.49 12.25
N TYR A 27 -13.18 -17.01 13.41
CA TYR A 27 -13.09 -17.72 14.70
C TYR A 27 -11.67 -18.01 15.24
N ARG A 28 -10.60 -17.55 14.58
CA ARG A 28 -9.20 -17.72 15.04
C ARG A 28 -8.84 -19.15 15.43
N ARG A 29 -9.19 -20.13 14.57
CA ARG A 29 -9.03 -21.57 14.87
C ARG A 29 -7.68 -22.15 14.44
N GLY A 30 -6.68 -21.29 14.19
CA GLY A 30 -5.36 -21.73 13.75
C GLY A 30 -5.39 -22.52 12.44
N VAL A 31 -6.14 -22.07 11.42
CA VAL A 31 -6.39 -22.87 10.20
C VAL A 31 -5.17 -23.00 9.30
N PHE A 32 -4.26 -22.03 9.35
CA PHE A 32 -3.14 -21.98 8.43
C PHE A 32 -2.11 -23.08 8.70
N THR A 33 -1.55 -23.58 7.59
CA THR A 33 -0.30 -24.34 7.55
C THR A 33 0.70 -23.55 6.71
N ASP A 34 1.99 -23.86 6.80
CA ASP A 34 3.02 -23.16 6.01
C ASP A 34 2.73 -23.21 4.51
N ALA A 35 2.25 -24.35 4.01
CA ALA A 35 1.84 -24.49 2.60
C ALA A 35 0.67 -23.56 2.22
N MET A 36 -0.30 -23.36 3.12
CA MET A 36 -1.39 -22.41 2.88
C MET A 36 -0.90 -20.95 2.94
N LEU A 37 0.04 -20.63 3.84
CA LEU A 37 0.62 -19.29 3.94
C LEU A 37 1.40 -18.92 2.68
N GLU A 38 2.23 -19.83 2.16
CA GLU A 38 2.94 -19.60 0.90
C GLU A 38 1.95 -19.42 -0.26
N ARG A 39 0.89 -20.24 -0.31
CA ARG A 39 -0.14 -20.08 -1.32
C ARG A 39 -0.87 -18.74 -1.22
N VAL A 40 -1.20 -18.29 -0.02
CA VAL A 40 -1.80 -16.96 0.20
C VAL A 40 -0.89 -15.86 -0.32
N LYS A 41 0.41 -15.95 -0.03
CA LYS A 41 1.40 -14.98 -0.49
C LYS A 41 1.41 -14.89 -2.02
N GLU A 42 1.45 -16.01 -2.72
CA GLU A 42 1.38 -16.04 -4.19
C GLU A 42 0.11 -15.38 -4.74
N VAL A 43 -1.06 -15.71 -4.16
CA VAL A 43 -2.35 -15.11 -4.56
C VAL A 43 -2.35 -13.60 -4.29
N PHE A 44 -1.77 -13.16 -3.18
CA PHE A 44 -1.66 -11.75 -2.84
C PHE A 44 -0.72 -11.00 -3.80
N ILE A 45 0.44 -11.56 -4.14
CA ILE A 45 1.34 -10.98 -5.15
C ILE A 45 0.61 -10.78 -6.48
N GLU A 46 -0.10 -11.81 -6.95
CA GLU A 46 -0.86 -11.75 -8.20
C GLU A 46 -1.98 -10.69 -8.14
N THR A 47 -2.72 -10.65 -7.03
CA THR A 47 -3.82 -9.69 -6.82
C THR A 47 -3.31 -8.26 -6.72
N MET A 48 -2.21 -8.04 -6.01
CA MET A 48 -1.56 -6.72 -5.91
C MET A 48 -1.13 -6.23 -7.29
N LYS A 49 -0.51 -7.10 -8.10
CA LYS A 49 -0.11 -6.78 -9.47
C LYS A 49 -1.31 -6.42 -10.35
N GLN A 50 -2.43 -7.15 -10.23
CA GLN A 50 -3.69 -6.86 -10.94
C GLN A 50 -4.31 -5.51 -10.54
N MET A 51 -3.95 -4.97 -9.37
CA MET A 51 -4.45 -3.71 -8.83
C MET A 51 -3.42 -2.57 -8.91
N ASP A 52 -2.39 -2.71 -9.76
CA ASP A 52 -1.28 -1.77 -9.93
C ASP A 52 -0.52 -1.45 -8.62
N GLY A 53 -0.58 -2.38 -7.66
CA GLY A 53 0.12 -2.30 -6.38
C GLY A 53 1.21 -3.36 -6.25
N GLU A 54 1.83 -3.38 -5.08
CA GLU A 54 2.97 -4.25 -4.79
C GLU A 54 2.86 -4.78 -3.35
N LEU A 55 3.12 -6.08 -3.18
CA LEU A 55 3.30 -6.69 -1.87
C LEU A 55 4.77 -6.56 -1.49
N LEU A 56 5.07 -5.75 -0.47
CA LEU A 56 6.44 -5.48 -0.04
C LEU A 56 6.91 -6.53 0.96
N GLU A 57 6.09 -6.79 1.98
CA GLU A 57 6.38 -7.80 3.00
C GLU A 57 5.12 -8.60 3.32
N PHE A 58 5.33 -9.87 3.67
CA PHE A 58 4.26 -10.79 4.05
C PHE A 58 4.74 -11.70 5.16
N GLY A 59 3.94 -11.82 6.21
CA GLY A 59 4.13 -12.78 7.30
C GLY A 59 2.78 -13.25 7.81
N GLY A 60 2.74 -14.41 8.45
CA GLY A 60 1.51 -14.92 9.02
C GLY A 60 1.77 -15.98 10.07
N GLU A 61 0.80 -16.10 10.97
CA GLU A 61 0.72 -17.15 11.98
C GLU A 61 -0.45 -18.09 11.63
N ASP A 62 -0.81 -18.98 12.54
CA ASP A 62 -1.83 -19.99 12.30
C ASP A 62 -3.24 -19.39 12.13
N ASP A 63 -3.52 -18.23 12.73
CA ASP A 63 -4.85 -17.61 12.75
C ASP A 63 -4.95 -16.24 12.04
N HIS A 64 -3.84 -15.62 11.65
CA HIS A 64 -3.81 -14.29 11.02
C HIS A 64 -2.60 -14.05 10.10
N VAL A 65 -2.71 -13.07 9.21
CA VAL A 65 -1.64 -12.65 8.29
C VAL A 65 -1.44 -11.14 8.34
N HIS A 66 -0.18 -10.73 8.21
CA HIS A 66 0.32 -9.36 8.12
C HIS A 66 0.85 -9.09 6.72
N LEU A 67 0.45 -7.96 6.14
CA LEU A 67 0.92 -7.52 4.84
C LEU A 67 1.45 -6.10 4.97
N LEU A 68 2.58 -5.81 4.35
CA LEU A 68 2.98 -4.45 4.00
C LEU A 68 2.83 -4.29 2.48
N VAL A 69 1.98 -3.37 2.05
CA VAL A 69 1.69 -3.16 0.63
C VAL A 69 1.95 -1.73 0.21
N ALA A 70 2.39 -1.54 -1.03
CA ALA A 70 2.37 -0.26 -1.71
C ALA A 70 1.20 -0.23 -2.70
N CYS A 71 0.34 0.80 -2.64
CA CYS A 71 -0.81 0.88 -3.56
C CYS A 71 -0.97 2.27 -4.16
N HIS A 72 -1.48 2.31 -5.40
CA HIS A 72 -1.79 3.57 -6.07
C HIS A 72 -2.87 4.35 -5.28
N PRO A 73 -2.77 5.69 -5.13
CA PRO A 73 -3.69 6.48 -4.30
C PRO A 73 -5.16 6.47 -4.78
N LYS A 74 -5.39 6.12 -6.05
CA LYS A 74 -6.74 5.89 -6.61
C LYS A 74 -7.41 4.63 -6.04
N THR A 75 -6.62 3.67 -5.56
CA THR A 75 -7.12 2.39 -5.09
C THR A 75 -7.72 2.55 -3.70
N ALA A 76 -9.04 2.42 -3.59
CA ALA A 76 -9.71 2.38 -2.30
C ALA A 76 -9.25 1.15 -1.49
N VAL A 77 -8.79 1.37 -0.26
CA VAL A 77 -8.27 0.30 0.61
C VAL A 77 -9.31 -0.77 0.86
N SER A 78 -10.58 -0.40 1.06
CA SER A 78 -11.68 -1.35 1.24
C SER A 78 -11.87 -2.28 0.04
N ASN A 79 -11.73 -1.76 -1.19
CA ASN A 79 -11.78 -2.56 -2.41
C ASN A 79 -10.57 -3.50 -2.50
N LEU A 80 -9.37 -3.02 -2.19
CA LEU A 80 -8.16 -3.85 -2.13
C LEU A 80 -8.31 -5.02 -1.16
N VAL A 81 -8.77 -4.74 0.06
CA VAL A 81 -9.03 -5.75 1.08
C VAL A 81 -10.07 -6.77 0.61
N GLY A 82 -11.15 -6.31 -0.02
CA GLY A 82 -12.17 -7.18 -0.60
C GLY A 82 -11.62 -8.14 -1.65
N LYS A 83 -10.77 -7.64 -2.56
CA LYS A 83 -10.14 -8.46 -3.61
C LYS A 83 -9.16 -9.48 -3.02
N LEU A 84 -8.29 -9.05 -2.10
CA LEU A 84 -7.32 -9.94 -1.43
C LEU A 84 -8.04 -11.06 -0.67
N LYS A 85 -8.97 -10.71 0.23
CA LYS A 85 -9.68 -11.70 1.06
C LYS A 85 -10.59 -12.60 0.23
N GLY A 86 -11.26 -12.06 -0.79
CA GLY A 86 -12.14 -12.82 -1.67
C GLY A 86 -11.40 -13.86 -2.48
N LYS A 87 -10.35 -13.44 -3.22
CA LYS A 87 -9.59 -14.35 -4.09
C LYS A 87 -8.85 -15.42 -3.29
N SER A 88 -8.17 -15.04 -2.21
CA SER A 88 -7.48 -16.00 -1.33
C SER A 88 -8.44 -17.01 -0.70
N SER A 89 -9.61 -16.57 -0.21
CA SER A 89 -10.61 -17.48 0.35
C SER A 89 -11.13 -18.49 -0.69
N TYR A 90 -11.28 -18.07 -1.94
CA TYR A 90 -11.72 -18.96 -3.02
C TYR A 90 -10.65 -20.00 -3.35
N VAL A 91 -9.42 -19.55 -3.61
CA VAL A 91 -8.29 -20.42 -3.98
C VAL A 91 -7.98 -21.43 -2.88
N LEU A 92 -7.82 -20.99 -1.62
CA LEU A 92 -7.51 -21.90 -0.52
C LEU A 92 -8.59 -22.95 -0.30
N ARG A 93 -9.86 -22.60 -0.49
CA ARG A 93 -10.96 -23.57 -0.36
C ARG A 93 -10.98 -24.56 -1.50
N GLN A 94 -10.60 -24.19 -2.72
CA GLN A 94 -10.48 -25.18 -3.79
C GLN A 94 -9.32 -26.14 -3.52
N GLU A 95 -8.17 -25.62 -3.10
CA GLU A 95 -6.93 -26.42 -3.00
C GLU A 95 -6.83 -27.21 -1.67
N PHE A 96 -7.40 -26.69 -0.57
CA PHE A 96 -7.19 -27.24 0.78
C PHE A 96 -8.49 -27.48 1.58
N TRP A 97 -9.62 -27.72 0.90
CA TRP A 97 -10.90 -27.98 1.59
C TRP A 97 -10.83 -29.07 2.67
N PRO A 98 -10.15 -30.23 2.46
CA PRO A 98 -10.11 -31.29 3.47
C PRO A 98 -9.49 -30.88 4.80
N GLN A 99 -8.51 -29.96 4.78
CA GLN A 99 -7.86 -29.43 5.97
C GLN A 99 -8.70 -28.30 6.58
N ILE A 100 -9.21 -27.39 5.75
CA ILE A 100 -9.97 -26.21 6.19
C ILE A 100 -11.26 -26.63 6.88
N LYS A 101 -12.04 -27.57 6.30
CA LYS A 101 -13.36 -27.97 6.83
C LYS A 101 -13.32 -28.55 8.24
N LYS A 102 -12.16 -29.04 8.69
CA LYS A 102 -11.94 -29.55 10.06
C LYS A 102 -11.97 -28.43 11.10
N LYS A 103 -11.59 -27.20 10.71
CA LYS A 103 -11.46 -26.03 11.59
C LYS A 103 -12.50 -24.95 11.30
N LEU A 104 -12.94 -24.83 10.04
CA LEU A 104 -13.90 -23.85 9.54
C LEU A 104 -15.00 -24.56 8.74
N TRP A 105 -16.18 -24.74 9.35
CA TRP A 105 -17.34 -25.39 8.72
C TRP A 105 -18.34 -24.41 8.07
N GLY A 106 -18.09 -23.10 8.17
CA GLY A 106 -18.97 -22.06 7.65
C GLY A 106 -18.55 -21.51 6.28
N GLU A 107 -19.39 -20.61 5.75
CA GLU A 107 -19.20 -19.98 4.44
C GLU A 107 -18.10 -18.92 4.40
N HIS A 108 -17.49 -18.56 5.53
CA HIS A 108 -16.45 -17.52 5.60
C HIS A 108 -15.09 -18.05 6.08
N PHE A 109 -14.04 -17.80 5.30
CA PHE A 109 -12.67 -18.15 5.66
C PHE A 109 -12.05 -17.07 6.55
N TRP A 110 -12.22 -15.80 6.14
CA TRP A 110 -11.76 -14.65 6.89
C TRP A 110 -12.85 -14.09 7.82
N SER A 111 -12.44 -13.45 8.92
CA SER A 111 -13.29 -12.50 9.65
C SER A 111 -13.76 -11.39 8.70
N PRO A 112 -14.96 -10.79 8.83
CA PRO A 112 -15.33 -9.63 8.04
C PRO A 112 -14.42 -8.41 8.31
N SER A 113 -13.90 -8.28 9.54
CA SER A 113 -13.02 -7.17 9.93
C SER A 113 -11.61 -7.27 9.34
N TYR A 114 -10.89 -6.14 9.34
CA TYR A 114 -9.47 -6.03 9.01
C TYR A 114 -8.87 -4.84 9.77
N CYS A 115 -7.57 -4.91 10.06
CA CYS A 115 -6.82 -3.76 10.57
C CYS A 115 -6.11 -3.08 9.39
N VAL A 116 -6.04 -1.74 9.44
CA VAL A 116 -5.31 -0.93 8.46
C VAL A 116 -4.49 0.13 9.21
N VAL A 117 -3.21 0.22 8.89
CA VAL A 117 -2.30 1.23 9.43
C VAL A 117 -1.54 1.85 8.26
N SER A 118 -1.59 3.17 8.12
CA SER A 118 -0.77 3.88 7.15
C SER A 118 0.71 3.80 7.57
N CYS A 119 1.58 3.43 6.65
CA CYS A 119 3.02 3.33 6.88
C CYS A 119 3.77 4.31 5.99
N GLY A 120 4.79 4.96 6.52
CA GLY A 120 5.58 5.94 5.77
C GLY A 120 4.91 7.31 5.69
N GLY A 121 5.37 8.20 6.55
CA GLY A 121 5.08 9.63 6.53
C GLY A 121 6.06 10.31 7.47
N ALA A 122 6.41 11.56 7.18
CA ALA A 122 6.93 12.43 8.22
C ALA A 122 5.90 12.45 9.37
N PRO A 123 6.32 12.49 10.66
CA PRO A 123 5.40 12.59 11.78
C PRO A 123 4.27 13.58 11.48
N LEU A 124 3.05 13.28 11.93
CA LEU A 124 1.87 14.13 11.66
C LEU A 124 2.12 15.60 12.03
N GLU A 125 2.97 15.83 13.04
CA GLU A 125 3.45 17.15 13.45
C GLU A 125 4.24 17.85 12.35
N ILE A 126 5.16 17.17 11.66
CA ILE A 126 5.94 17.72 10.54
C ILE A 126 5.02 18.05 9.35
N ILE A 127 4.05 17.19 9.05
CA ILE A 127 3.07 17.46 7.97
C ILE A 127 2.20 18.66 8.36
N ARG A 128 1.78 18.76 9.63
CA ARG A 128 1.00 19.90 10.14
C ARG A 128 1.79 21.21 10.02
N THR A 129 3.02 21.22 10.51
CA THR A 129 3.92 22.38 10.39
C THR A 129 4.19 22.74 8.94
N TYR A 130 4.36 21.75 8.05
CA TYR A 130 4.49 22.00 6.61
C TYR A 130 3.24 22.67 6.04
N VAL A 131 2.03 22.16 6.34
CA VAL A 131 0.76 22.74 5.88
C VAL A 131 0.54 24.16 6.42
N GLU A 132 0.84 24.40 7.69
CA GLU A 132 0.73 25.72 8.33
C GLU A 132 1.69 26.74 7.72
N ASN A 133 2.88 26.29 7.32
CA ASN A 133 3.93 27.11 6.72
C ASN A 133 3.91 27.12 5.18
N GLN A 134 2.87 26.56 4.54
CA GLN A 134 2.72 26.67 3.09
C GLN A 134 2.55 28.14 2.70
N ARG A 135 3.41 28.60 1.76
CA ARG A 135 3.35 29.97 1.24
C ARG A 135 1.97 30.25 0.64
N LYS A 136 1.36 31.35 1.09
CA LYS A 136 0.11 31.88 0.53
C LYS A 136 0.41 32.68 -0.75
N PRO A 137 -0.49 32.70 -1.75
CA PRO A 137 -0.17 33.30 -3.05
C PRO A 137 -0.24 34.84 -2.97
N SER A 138 0.92 35.48 -2.89
CA SER A 138 1.08 36.89 -3.31
C SER A 138 2.56 37.28 -3.35
N GLU A 139 3.29 36.91 -4.41
CA GLU A 139 4.52 37.63 -4.77
C GLU A 139 4.87 37.40 -6.25
N LYS A 140 5.06 38.51 -6.98
CA LYS A 140 5.15 38.59 -8.45
C LYS A 140 6.26 37.70 -9.07
N ASN A 141 7.27 37.33 -8.29
CA ASN A 141 8.39 36.48 -8.71
C ASN A 141 7.98 35.03 -9.05
N GLN A 142 6.78 34.58 -8.64
CA GLN A 142 6.33 33.19 -8.83
C GLN A 142 5.58 32.94 -10.14
N VAL A 143 5.03 33.98 -10.79
CA VAL A 143 4.41 33.83 -12.12
C VAL A 143 5.49 33.52 -13.16
N GLU A 144 6.68 34.10 -13.01
CA GLU A 144 7.83 33.80 -13.86
C GLU A 144 8.39 32.39 -13.64
N GLN A 145 8.52 31.94 -12.39
CA GLN A 145 8.91 30.56 -12.09
C GLN A 145 7.88 29.56 -12.61
N SER A 146 6.58 29.79 -12.42
CA SER A 146 5.51 28.93 -12.93
C SER A 146 5.52 28.81 -14.46
N LYS A 147 5.82 29.90 -15.17
CA LYS A 147 6.02 29.92 -16.63
C LYS A 147 7.27 29.15 -17.06
N ARG A 148 8.35 29.21 -16.28
CA ARG A 148 9.57 28.40 -16.50
C ARG A 148 9.30 26.90 -16.32
N PHE A 149 8.56 26.49 -15.28
CA PHE A 149 8.15 25.10 -15.07
C PHE A 149 7.23 24.56 -16.17
N ALA A 150 6.36 25.41 -16.75
CA ALA A 150 5.51 25.02 -17.88
C ALA A 150 6.32 24.79 -19.18
N ASN A 151 7.37 25.58 -19.41
CA ASN A 151 8.25 25.43 -20.58
C ASN A 151 9.28 24.30 -20.42
N ALA A 152 9.74 24.02 -19.20
CA ALA A 152 10.63 22.90 -18.91
C ALA A 152 9.97 21.52 -19.12
N LYS A 153 8.63 21.41 -19.04
CA LYS A 153 7.89 20.18 -19.38
C LYS A 153 8.05 19.71 -20.83
N ARG A 154 8.61 20.53 -21.73
CA ARG A 154 8.86 20.17 -23.13
C ARG A 154 10.29 19.66 -23.41
N GLY A 155 11.23 19.79 -22.47
CA GLY A 155 12.62 19.38 -22.63
C GLY A 155 13.00 18.31 -21.61
N VAL A 156 13.69 17.28 -22.06
CA VAL A 156 13.98 16.03 -21.34
C VAL A 156 14.82 16.24 -20.07
N ASP A 157 14.53 15.39 -19.07
CA ASP A 157 15.20 15.10 -17.79
C ASP A 157 14.57 15.69 -16.50
N LYS A 158 14.26 14.77 -15.57
CA LYS A 158 13.49 14.98 -14.32
C LYS A 158 14.38 15.09 -13.07
N THR A 159 15.68 15.23 -13.25
CA THR A 159 16.69 15.39 -12.19
C THR A 159 16.37 16.53 -11.21
N TRP A 160 15.66 17.57 -11.65
CA TRP A 160 15.21 18.70 -10.81
C TRP A 160 14.29 18.33 -9.62
N ILE A 161 13.62 17.17 -9.67
CA ILE A 161 12.79 16.69 -8.54
C ILE A 161 13.67 16.28 -7.36
N ARG A 162 14.88 15.75 -7.61
CA ARG A 162 15.83 15.37 -6.55
C ARG A 162 16.42 16.59 -5.85
N GLU A 163 16.70 17.66 -6.57
CA GLU A 163 17.26 18.90 -6.00
C GLU A 163 16.25 19.67 -5.14
N THR A 164 14.97 19.63 -5.49
CA THR A 164 13.91 20.32 -4.72
C THR A 164 13.68 19.66 -3.35
N ILE A 165 13.91 18.36 -3.23
CA ILE A 165 13.78 17.59 -1.98
C ILE A 165 14.97 17.85 -1.05
N LEU A 166 16.19 18.06 -1.58
CA LEU A 166 17.38 18.35 -0.77
C LEU A 166 17.28 19.68 0.00
N ILE A 167 16.56 20.67 -0.55
CA ILE A 167 16.34 21.97 0.10
C ILE A 167 15.34 21.87 1.28
N SER A 168 14.57 20.78 1.36
CA SER A 168 13.59 20.53 2.43
C SER A 168 14.12 19.66 3.59
N GLN A 169 15.42 19.35 3.62
CA GLN A 169 16.08 18.63 4.72
C GLN A 169 17.04 19.50 5.55
N ILE A 170 16.88 20.84 5.51
CA ILE A 170 17.47 21.77 6.49
C ILE A 170 16.34 22.31 7.38
#